data_AF-A0A5B9QMA9-F1
#
_entry.id   AF-A0A5B9QMA9-F1
#
_cell.length_a   1.000
_cell.length_b   1.000
_cell.length_c   1.000
_cell.angle_alpha   90.00
_cell.angle_beta   90.00
_cell.angle_gamma   90.00
#
_symmetry.space_group_name_H-M   'P 1'
#
loop_
_entity.id
_entity.type
_entity.pdbx_description
1 polymer ?
#
loop_
_entity_poly.entity_id
_entity_poly.type
_entity_poly.pdbx_seq_one_letter_code
_entity_poly.pdbx_strand_id
1 'polypeptide(L)'
;MLHSIIYSFRLSRVIAASLGLSLVGLTLFAQEISSGVPSPSAQILPNRLSKGDTEEIKKRRIREGTTIVDRAGFFRLDGEGATFVTDDEHEFGALPNLNLERIVRTLKGYDESNSIRWSVNGVITEFNGRNYLLINRAVYKSSVPPPIPEQVVN
;
A
#
# COMPACT_ATOMS: atom_id res chain seq x y z
N MET A 1 11.17 36.80 31.70
CA MET A 1 12.01 37.16 30.54
C MET A 1 11.32 36.62 29.30
N LEU A 2 10.91 37.55 28.43
CA LEU A 2 10.22 37.30 27.16
C LEU A 2 11.21 36.91 26.04
N HIS A 3 10.60 36.37 24.98
CA HIS A 3 11.03 36.28 23.57
C HIS A 3 11.81 35.02 23.20
N SER A 4 11.62 34.42 22.04
CA SER A 4 10.53 34.40 21.05
C SER A 4 10.98 33.36 20.03
N ILE A 5 10.06 32.49 19.62
CA ILE A 5 10.27 31.45 18.63
C ILE A 5 10.32 32.09 17.24
N ILE A 6 11.38 31.84 16.46
CA ILE A 6 11.44 32.21 15.03
C ILE A 6 11.62 30.92 14.22
N TYR A 7 10.53 30.40 13.69
CA TYR A 7 10.55 29.39 12.63
C TYR A 7 10.61 30.09 11.28
N SER A 8 11.71 29.88 10.55
CA SER A 8 11.94 30.39 9.21
C SER A 8 11.10 29.61 8.19
N PHE A 9 9.92 30.13 7.86
CA PHE A 9 9.06 29.63 6.78
C PHE A 9 9.62 30.10 5.43
N ARG A 10 10.35 29.24 4.70
CA ARG A 10 10.73 29.52 3.31
C ARG A 10 9.72 28.89 2.36
N LEU A 11 8.73 29.72 2.03
CA LEU A 11 7.83 29.56 0.90
C LEU A 11 8.64 29.72 -0.40
N SER A 12 8.79 28.65 -1.19
CA SER A 12 9.31 28.76 -2.55
C SER A 12 8.31 28.18 -3.53
N ARG A 13 7.63 29.09 -4.24
CA ARG A 13 6.79 28.83 -5.40
C ARG A 13 7.72 28.57 -6.59
N VAL A 14 7.52 27.46 -7.30
CA VAL A 14 7.76 27.42 -8.75
C VAL A 14 6.64 26.59 -9.39
N ILE A 15 5.78 27.31 -10.11
CA ILE A 15 4.80 26.78 -11.05
C ILE A 15 5.58 26.50 -12.33
N ALA A 16 5.54 25.27 -12.84
CA ALA A 16 5.97 24.95 -14.19
C ALA A 16 4.85 24.18 -14.89
N ALA A 17 4.10 24.93 -15.69
CA ALA A 17 3.16 24.40 -16.67
C ALA A 17 3.92 23.62 -17.74
N SER A 18 3.44 22.43 -18.10
CA SER A 18 3.80 21.82 -19.38
C SER A 18 2.81 20.73 -19.78
N LEU A 19 2.73 20.57 -21.10
CA LEU A 19 2.07 19.51 -21.88
C LEU A 19 0.57 19.78 -22.12
N GLY A 20 0.12 20.18 -23.30
CA GLY A 20 0.63 19.85 -24.64
C GLY A 20 -0.45 19.04 -25.34
N LEU A 21 -1.26 19.72 -26.16
CA LEU A 21 -2.17 19.09 -27.12
C LEU A 21 -1.39 18.09 -27.99
N SER A 22 -1.92 16.88 -28.16
CA SER A 22 -2.11 16.38 -29.53
C SER A 22 -3.18 15.30 -29.62
N LEU A 23 -3.89 15.41 -30.73
CA LEU A 23 -5.07 14.72 -31.19
C LEU A 23 -4.64 13.51 -32.05
N VAL A 24 -5.60 12.65 -32.40
CA VAL A 24 -5.61 11.70 -33.54
C VAL A 24 -5.17 10.26 -33.25
N GLY A 25 -6.07 9.32 -33.55
CA GLY A 25 -5.69 7.95 -33.92
C GLY A 25 -6.67 6.83 -33.56
N LEU A 26 -7.92 6.90 -34.01
CA LEU A 26 -8.79 5.72 -34.12
C LEU A 26 -8.16 4.72 -35.11
N THR A 27 -7.88 3.50 -34.69
CA THR A 27 -7.88 2.33 -35.60
C THR A 27 -8.65 1.18 -34.99
N LEU A 28 -9.81 0.98 -35.60
CA LEU A 28 -10.69 -0.18 -35.49
C LEU A 28 -9.99 -1.36 -36.19
N PHE A 29 -9.62 -2.41 -35.47
CA PHE A 29 -9.35 -3.71 -36.08
C PHE A 29 -10.33 -4.74 -35.51
N ALA A 30 -11.36 -4.98 -36.30
CA ALA A 30 -12.15 -6.19 -36.23
C ALA A 30 -11.39 -7.29 -36.99
N GLN A 31 -11.13 -8.43 -36.33
CA GLN A 31 -10.76 -9.66 -37.03
C GLN A 31 -11.39 -10.86 -36.31
N GLU A 32 -12.59 -11.19 -36.79
CA GLU A 32 -12.99 -12.48 -37.34
C GLU A 32 -12.51 -13.79 -36.66
N ILE A 33 -13.47 -14.37 -35.95
CA ILE A 33 -13.82 -15.78 -35.72
C ILE A 33 -12.87 -16.84 -36.32
N SER A 34 -12.33 -17.70 -35.46
CA SER A 34 -12.05 -19.10 -35.81
C SER A 34 -12.56 -20.03 -34.70
N SER A 35 -13.61 -20.75 -35.04
CA SER A 35 -14.15 -21.89 -34.30
C SER A 35 -13.28 -23.12 -34.54
N GLY A 36 -12.61 -23.60 -33.49
CA GLY A 36 -11.90 -24.88 -33.50
C GLY A 36 -12.00 -25.56 -32.14
N VAL A 37 -12.80 -26.62 -32.05
CA VAL A 37 -12.97 -27.50 -30.89
C VAL A 37 -12.88 -28.94 -31.41
N PRO A 38 -12.39 -29.94 -30.67
CA PRO A 38 -11.10 -30.07 -29.97
C PRO A 38 -10.35 -31.34 -30.45
N SER A 39 -9.09 -31.55 -30.05
CA SER A 39 -8.45 -32.87 -30.18
C SER A 39 -7.92 -33.34 -28.83
N PRO A 40 -8.39 -34.48 -28.30
CA PRO A 40 -7.89 -35.06 -27.05
C PRO A 40 -6.81 -36.09 -27.36
N SER A 41 -5.55 -35.78 -27.08
CA SER A 41 -4.51 -36.79 -26.98
C SER A 41 -3.44 -36.37 -25.99
N ALA A 42 -3.48 -37.09 -24.87
CA ALA A 42 -2.56 -37.14 -23.76
C ALA A 42 -1.07 -37.08 -24.16
N GLN A 43 -0.33 -36.20 -23.48
CA GLN A 43 1.00 -36.54 -22.98
C GLN A 43 1.11 -36.02 -21.55
N ILE A 44 0.97 -36.96 -20.61
CA ILE A 44 1.23 -36.78 -19.19
C ILE A 44 2.74 -36.70 -19.03
N LEU A 45 3.26 -35.49 -18.85
CA LEU A 45 4.59 -35.29 -18.27
C LEU A 45 4.38 -34.93 -16.80
N PRO A 46 4.93 -35.69 -15.83
CA PRO A 46 4.97 -35.25 -14.45
C PRO A 46 5.98 -34.12 -14.36
N ASN A 47 5.52 -32.90 -14.66
CA ASN A 47 6.24 -31.69 -14.34
C ASN A 47 6.43 -31.69 -12.83
N ARG A 48 7.67 -31.86 -12.37
CA ARG A 48 8.04 -31.73 -10.96
C ARG A 48 7.70 -30.30 -10.55
N LEU A 49 6.47 -30.10 -10.07
CA LEU A 49 6.05 -28.87 -9.44
C LEU A 49 6.93 -28.67 -8.21
N SER A 50 7.76 -27.65 -8.30
CA SER A 50 8.39 -26.96 -7.20
C SER A 50 7.40 -26.81 -6.04
N LYS A 51 7.64 -27.57 -4.97
CA LYS A 51 6.83 -27.61 -3.73
C LYS A 51 7.13 -26.40 -2.83
N GLY A 52 7.49 -25.26 -3.42
CA GLY A 52 7.86 -24.02 -2.73
C GLY A 52 7.04 -22.79 -3.12
N ASP A 53 6.41 -22.78 -4.30
CA ASP A 53 5.86 -21.54 -4.90
C ASP A 53 4.36 -21.33 -4.65
N THR A 54 3.70 -22.23 -3.90
CA THR A 54 2.22 -22.22 -3.76
C THR A 54 1.73 -21.68 -2.40
N GLU A 55 2.57 -21.67 -1.36
CA GLU A 55 2.17 -21.23 -0.01
C GLU A 55 2.13 -19.68 0.13
N GLU A 56 2.92 -18.96 -0.67
CA GLU A 56 3.01 -17.49 -0.62
C GLU A 56 1.85 -16.79 -1.37
N ILE A 57 1.21 -17.48 -2.33
CA ILE A 57 0.19 -16.92 -3.24
C ILE A 57 -1.22 -16.92 -2.63
N LYS A 58 -1.41 -17.49 -1.44
CA LYS A 58 -2.73 -17.55 -0.77
C LYS A 58 -2.80 -16.78 0.54
N LYS A 59 -2.01 -15.71 0.68
CA LYS A 59 -2.45 -14.60 1.53
C LYS A 59 -3.78 -14.12 0.97
N ARG A 60 -4.88 -14.47 1.64
CA ARG A 60 -6.24 -14.49 1.06
C ARG A 60 -6.54 -13.12 0.49
N ARG A 61 -6.57 -13.04 -0.83
CA ARG A 61 -6.96 -11.84 -1.56
C ARG A 61 -8.33 -11.42 -1.07
N ILE A 62 -8.43 -10.22 -0.53
CA ILE A 62 -9.68 -9.71 0.00
C ILE A 62 -10.47 -9.13 -1.15
N ARG A 63 -11.78 -9.39 -1.18
CA ARG A 63 -12.66 -8.90 -2.24
C ARG A 63 -12.78 -7.39 -2.20
N GLU A 64 -12.90 -6.78 -3.38
CA GLU A 64 -13.27 -5.38 -3.51
C GLU A 64 -14.58 -5.04 -2.76
N GLY A 65 -14.67 -3.83 -2.22
CA GLY A 65 -15.80 -3.34 -1.44
C GLY A 65 -15.80 -3.83 0.01
N THR A 66 -14.89 -4.72 0.39
CA THR A 66 -14.80 -5.19 1.78
C THR A 66 -14.46 -4.04 2.71
N THR A 67 -15.32 -3.83 3.71
CA THR A 67 -15.05 -2.86 4.78
C THR A 67 -14.21 -3.53 5.86
N ILE A 68 -13.13 -2.88 6.28
CA ILE A 68 -12.36 -3.26 7.46
C ILE A 68 -12.74 -2.33 8.62
N VAL A 69 -12.85 -2.91 9.82
CA VAL A 69 -13.25 -2.20 11.04
C VAL A 69 -12.25 -2.54 12.13
N ASP A 70 -11.73 -1.51 12.77
CA ASP A 70 -10.77 -1.54 13.88
C ASP A 70 -9.61 -2.51 13.66
N ARG A 71 -9.12 -2.54 12.41
CA ARG A 71 -8.03 -3.45 12.04
C ARG A 71 -6.72 -2.90 12.55
N ALA A 72 -6.05 -3.67 13.40
CA ALA A 72 -4.75 -3.33 13.95
C ALA A 72 -3.61 -3.58 12.95
N GLY A 73 -2.58 -2.73 13.00
CA GLY A 73 -1.40 -2.84 12.16
C GLY A 73 -0.47 -1.65 12.28
N PHE A 74 0.45 -1.53 11.33
CA PHE A 74 1.37 -0.40 11.20
C PHE A 74 1.44 0.08 9.74
N PHE A 75 2.02 1.25 9.54
CA PHE A 75 2.22 1.83 8.21
C PHE A 75 3.70 1.86 7.88
N ARG A 76 4.06 1.37 6.69
CA ARG A 76 5.38 1.48 6.09
C ARG A 76 5.33 2.59 5.03
N LEU A 77 6.27 3.54 5.10
CA LEU A 77 6.36 4.62 4.12
C LEU A 77 7.14 4.15 2.88
N ASP A 78 6.56 4.36 1.70
CA ASP A 78 7.13 3.92 0.43
C ASP A 78 7.25 5.13 -0.51
N GLY A 79 8.30 5.94 -0.35
CA GLY A 79 8.63 7.10 -1.20
C GLY A 79 7.52 8.18 -1.28
N GLU A 80 6.51 7.93 -2.11
CA GLU A 80 5.36 8.80 -2.36
C GLU A 80 4.08 8.35 -1.66
N GLY A 81 4.04 7.13 -1.10
CA GLY A 81 2.85 6.55 -0.50
C GLY A 81 3.10 5.86 0.84
N ALA A 82 2.14 5.03 1.25
CA ALA A 82 2.31 4.14 2.39
C ALA A 82 1.60 2.80 2.14
N THR A 83 2.14 1.75 2.73
CA THR A 83 1.51 0.44 2.80
C THR A 83 1.05 0.18 4.24
N PHE A 84 -0.23 -0.19 4.40
CA PHE A 84 -0.75 -0.65 5.68
C PHE A 84 -0.52 -2.15 5.82
N VAL A 85 0.20 -2.55 6.86
CA VAL A 85 0.48 -3.96 7.18
C VAL A 85 -0.27 -4.31 8.45
N THR A 86 -1.22 -5.24 8.33
CA THR A 86 -1.99 -5.72 9.49
C THR A 86 -1.17 -6.63 10.38
N ASP A 87 -1.63 -6.86 11.60
CA ASP A 87 -1.01 -7.85 12.50
C ASP A 87 -1.14 -9.29 11.96
N ASP A 88 -2.18 -9.58 11.15
CA ASP A 88 -2.32 -10.82 10.37
C ASP A 88 -1.47 -10.81 9.09
N GLU A 89 -0.47 -9.92 9.04
CA GLU A 89 0.48 -9.65 7.96
C GLU A 89 -0.10 -9.24 6.60
N HIS A 90 -1.42 -9.09 6.43
CA HIS A 90 -1.98 -8.64 5.16
C HIS A 90 -1.51 -7.23 4.81
N GLU A 91 -1.13 -7.03 3.56
CA GLU A 91 -0.63 -5.75 3.06
C GLU A 91 -1.64 -5.08 2.14
N PHE A 92 -1.86 -3.78 2.36
CA PHE A 92 -2.75 -2.95 1.55
C PHE A 92 -2.03 -1.67 1.16
N GLY A 93 -1.97 -1.37 -0.14
CA GLY A 93 -1.53 -0.05 -0.59
C GLY A 93 -2.51 1.02 -0.11
N ALA A 94 -2.07 2.04 0.62
CA ALA A 94 -2.96 3.08 1.09
C ALA A 94 -3.30 4.05 -0.05
N LEU A 95 -4.58 4.29 -0.27
CA LEU A 95 -5.02 5.25 -1.29
C LEU A 95 -4.88 6.68 -0.78
N PRO A 96 -4.45 7.63 -1.64
CA PRO A 96 -4.37 9.05 -1.30
C PRO A 96 -5.69 9.62 -0.80
N ASN A 97 -5.69 10.11 0.45
CA ASN A 97 -6.75 10.92 1.02
C ASN A 97 -6.25 11.70 2.25
N LEU A 98 -7.12 12.51 2.87
CA LEU A 98 -6.76 13.35 4.02
C LEU A 98 -6.33 12.52 5.26
N ASN A 99 -6.87 11.32 5.45
CA ASN A 99 -6.45 10.45 6.55
C ASN A 99 -5.02 9.94 6.33
N LEU A 100 -4.71 9.49 5.11
CA LEU A 100 -3.37 9.08 4.74
C LEU A 100 -2.36 10.23 4.91
N GLU A 101 -2.70 11.44 4.48
CA GLU A 101 -1.83 12.62 4.66
C GLU A 101 -1.48 12.86 6.14
N ARG A 102 -2.47 12.76 7.03
CA ARG A 102 -2.27 12.91 8.47
C ARG A 102 -1.36 11.83 9.03
N ILE A 103 -1.57 10.57 8.62
CA ILE A 103 -0.74 9.44 9.03
C ILE A 103 0.70 9.66 8.56
N VAL A 104 0.92 9.96 7.28
CA VAL A 104 2.25 10.22 6.71
C VAL A 104 2.94 11.37 7.44
N ARG A 105 2.23 12.46 7.73
CA ARG A 105 2.77 13.58 8.51
C ARG A 105 3.19 13.16 9.91
N THR A 106 2.39 12.32 10.59
CA THR A 106 2.75 11.77 11.90
C THR A 106 3.99 10.90 11.80
N LEU A 107 4.06 9.99 10.83
CA LEU A 107 5.17 9.04 10.67
C LEU A 107 6.50 9.72 10.30
N LYS A 108 6.47 10.83 9.55
CA LYS A 108 7.68 11.61 9.23
C LYS A 108 8.40 12.17 10.47
N GLY A 109 7.74 12.20 11.63
CA GLY A 109 8.36 12.60 12.89
C GLY A 109 9.04 11.46 13.66
N TYR A 110 9.03 10.23 13.15
CA TYR A 110 9.59 9.06 13.82
C TYR A 110 10.60 8.36 12.93
N ASP A 111 11.75 7.98 13.50
CA ASP A 111 12.81 7.27 12.77
C ASP A 111 12.37 5.88 12.33
N GLU A 112 11.56 5.20 13.16
CA GLU A 112 11.02 3.87 12.89
C GLU A 112 9.50 3.91 12.71
N SER A 113 9.01 4.17 11.50
CA SER A 113 7.57 4.21 11.20
C SER A 113 6.81 2.93 11.55
N ASN A 114 7.48 1.78 11.47
CA ASN A 114 6.91 0.46 11.79
C ASN A 114 6.70 0.23 13.30
N SER A 115 7.29 1.06 14.17
CA SER A 115 7.12 0.98 15.63
C SER A 115 5.76 1.50 16.11
N ILE A 116 5.04 2.24 15.24
CA ILE A 116 3.75 2.86 15.58
C ILE A 116 2.60 1.96 15.17
N ARG A 117 1.75 1.64 16.16
CA ARG A 117 0.55 0.84 15.98
C ARG A 117 -0.68 1.73 15.78
N TRP A 118 -1.51 1.31 14.85
CA TRP A 118 -2.74 1.97 14.43
C TRP A 118 -3.91 1.00 14.45
N SER A 119 -5.11 1.53 14.65
CA SER A 119 -6.38 0.86 14.38
C SER A 119 -7.08 1.57 13.24
N VAL A 120 -7.36 0.86 12.16
CA VAL A 120 -7.77 1.43 10.87
C VAL A 120 -9.15 0.91 10.45
N ASN A 121 -9.99 1.84 10.00
CA ASN A 121 -11.25 1.55 9.33
C ASN A 121 -11.16 2.05 7.90
N GLY A 122 -11.68 1.28 6.96
CA GLY A 122 -11.62 1.64 5.55
C GLY A 122 -12.35 0.68 4.63
N VAL A 123 -12.29 0.97 3.33
CA VAL A 123 -12.85 0.13 2.27
C VAL A 123 -11.71 -0.35 1.38
N ILE A 124 -11.68 -1.65 1.12
CA ILE A 124 -10.71 -2.28 0.23
C ILE A 124 -11.20 -2.15 -1.22
N THR A 125 -10.29 -1.78 -2.12
CA THR A 125 -10.45 -1.89 -3.58
C THR A 125 -9.35 -2.77 -4.16
N GLU A 126 -9.53 -3.20 -5.40
CA GLU A 126 -8.59 -4.04 -6.11
C GLU A 126 -8.14 -3.35 -7.39
N PHE A 127 -6.83 -3.28 -7.61
CA PHE A 127 -6.28 -2.78 -8.86
C PHE A 127 -5.02 -3.57 -9.23
N ASN A 128 -4.95 -4.01 -10.48
CA ASN A 128 -3.79 -4.71 -11.05
C ASN A 128 -3.19 -5.81 -10.15
N GLY A 129 -4.01 -6.78 -9.70
CA GLY A 129 -3.47 -7.88 -8.89
C GLY A 129 -3.44 -7.61 -7.38
N ARG A 130 -3.58 -6.36 -6.92
CA ARG A 130 -3.28 -5.95 -5.53
C ARG A 130 -4.47 -5.31 -4.82
N ASN A 131 -4.53 -5.45 -3.50
CA ASN A 131 -5.51 -4.76 -2.68
C ASN A 131 -4.98 -3.40 -2.22
N TYR A 132 -5.87 -2.40 -2.28
CA TYR A 132 -5.63 -1.05 -1.81
C TYR A 132 -6.71 -0.68 -0.78
N LEU A 133 -6.37 0.22 0.13
CA LEU A 133 -7.24 0.62 1.23
C LEU A 133 -7.53 2.12 1.16
N LEU A 134 -8.82 2.48 1.01
CA LEU A 134 -9.29 3.83 1.27
C LEU A 134 -9.57 3.98 2.77
N ILE A 135 -8.79 4.82 3.45
CA ILE A 135 -8.85 4.96 4.90
C ILE A 135 -9.95 5.95 5.30
N ASN A 136 -10.97 5.49 6.02
CA ASN A 136 -12.02 6.36 6.57
C ASN A 136 -11.65 6.89 7.95
N ARG A 137 -10.94 6.11 8.76
CA ARG A 137 -10.49 6.48 10.11
C ARG A 137 -9.21 5.73 10.44
N ALA A 138 -8.28 6.41 11.13
CA ALA A 138 -7.11 5.80 11.72
C ALA A 138 -6.91 6.35 13.13
N VAL A 139 -6.75 5.46 14.11
CA VAL A 139 -6.54 5.82 15.52
C VAL A 139 -5.17 5.32 15.94
N TYR A 140 -4.32 6.24 16.39
CA TYR A 140 -3.03 5.91 17.01
C TYR A 140 -3.26 5.10 18.29
N LYS A 141 -2.54 4.00 18.47
CA LYS A 141 -2.65 3.13 19.65
C LYS A 141 -1.46 3.26 20.57
N SER A 142 -0.26 3.06 20.05
CA SER A 142 0.99 3.15 20.82
C SER A 142 2.20 3.17 19.89
N SER A 143 3.32 3.67 20.38
CA SER A 143 4.64 3.39 19.84
C SER A 143 5.32 2.36 20.75
N VAL A 144 5.96 1.34 20.20
CA VAL A 144 6.89 0.51 20.97
C VAL A 144 8.27 1.18 20.85
N PRO A 145 8.81 1.82 21.90
CA PRO A 145 10.17 2.33 21.84
C PRO A 145 11.15 1.16 21.65
N PRO A 146 12.23 1.34 20.88
CA PRO A 146 13.25 0.30 20.71
C PRO A 146 13.78 -0.16 22.08
N PRO A 147 14.08 -1.47 22.24
CA PRO A 147 14.58 -1.99 23.49
C PRO A 147 15.85 -1.22 23.88
N ILE A 148 15.83 -0.62 25.08
CA ILE A 148 16.99 0.07 25.63
C ILE A 148 18.11 -0.98 25.73
N PRO A 149 19.29 -0.76 25.13
CA PRO A 149 20.38 -1.71 25.24
C PRO A 149 20.65 -1.94 26.72
N GLU A 150 20.52 -3.20 27.12
CA GLU A 150 20.72 -3.72 28.46
C GLU A 150 21.98 -3.08 29.05
N GLN A 151 21.81 -2.22 30.06
CA GLN A 151 22.95 -1.68 30.79
C GLN A 151 23.59 -2.88 31.48
N VAL A 152 24.64 -3.42 30.87
CA VAL A 152 25.54 -4.38 31.48
C VAL A 152 26.14 -3.69 32.69
N VAL A 153 25.53 -3.93 33.85
CA VAL A 153 26.08 -3.54 35.14
C VAL A 153 27.31 -4.43 35.34
N ASN A 154 28.48 -3.84 35.13
CA ASN A 154 29.75 -4.40 35.60
C ASN A 154 30.04 -3.92 37.01
#